data_AF-A0A2V8Y7V5-F1
#
_entry.id   AF-A0A2V8Y7V5-F1
#
_cell.length_a   1.000
_cell.length_b   1.000
_cell.length_c   1.000
_cell.angle_alpha   90.00
_cell.angle_beta   90.00
_cell.angle_gamma   90.00
#
_symmetry.space_group_name_H-M   'P 1'
#
loop_
_entity.id
_entity.type
_entity.pdbx_description
1 polymer ?
#
loop_
_entity_poly.entity_id
_entity_poly.type
_entity_poly.pdbx_seq_one_letter_code
_entity_poly.pdbx_strand_id
1 'polypeptide(L)'
;MSEIEWSRYPLTAENNLGRRWLQIQRDLGLAQNILEAYGRRFEEYLGFLRDANVEPTEAGGEVIARYVQRLRARPGAVRGNVTQIDSHSTLSNAALQQRLTIIRLFNDFILEERLCVRTLPASFPVQPLRRVEAFPAG
;
A
#
# COMPACT_ATOMS: atom_id res chain seq x y z
N MET A 1 17.52 -18.73 -6.07
CA MET A 1 16.62 -17.59 -5.86
C MET A 1 15.20 -18.14 -5.90
N SER A 2 14.42 -17.95 -4.84
CA SER A 2 13.06 -18.46 -4.77
C SER A 2 12.17 -17.74 -5.78
N GLU A 3 11.42 -18.49 -6.57
CA GLU A 3 10.52 -17.95 -7.58
C GLU A 3 9.19 -17.52 -6.95
N ILE A 4 8.55 -16.49 -7.53
CA ILE A 4 7.23 -16.04 -7.08
C ILE A 4 6.18 -16.99 -7.67
N GLU A 5 5.40 -17.63 -6.80
CA GLU A 5 4.29 -18.51 -7.21
C GLU A 5 3.06 -17.65 -7.61
N TRP A 6 3.04 -17.20 -8.87
CA TRP A 6 2.01 -16.28 -9.39
C TRP A 6 0.57 -16.80 -9.31
N SER A 7 0.37 -18.12 -9.30
CA SER A 7 -0.95 -18.74 -9.13
C SER A 7 -1.63 -18.37 -7.80
N ARG A 8 -0.86 -17.93 -6.79
CA ARG A 8 -1.41 -17.44 -5.51
C ARG A 8 -1.91 -16.00 -5.58
N TYR A 9 -1.52 -15.24 -6.61
CA TYR A 9 -1.77 -13.82 -6.75
C TYR A 9 -2.27 -13.48 -8.16
N PRO A 10 -3.45 -13.99 -8.58
CA PRO A 10 -3.93 -13.84 -9.95
C PRO A 10 -4.11 -12.37 -10.35
N LEU A 11 -4.64 -11.51 -9.49
CA LEU A 11 -4.79 -10.08 -9.81
C LEU A 11 -3.44 -9.38 -9.95
N THR A 12 -2.49 -9.77 -9.13
CA THR A 12 -1.11 -9.28 -9.23
C THR A 12 -0.43 -9.77 -10.51
N ALA A 13 -0.72 -11.00 -10.95
CA ALA A 13 -0.16 -11.57 -12.17
C ALA A 13 -0.74 -10.95 -13.44
N GLU A 14 -2.04 -10.61 -13.43
CA GLU A 14 -2.76 -9.91 -14.51
C GLU A 14 -2.36 -8.43 -14.61
N ASN A 15 -2.02 -7.80 -13.47
CA ASN A 15 -1.61 -6.41 -13.44
C ASN A 15 -0.10 -6.25 -13.72
N ASN A 16 0.26 -5.71 -14.89
CA ASN A 16 1.66 -5.52 -15.28
C ASN A 16 2.49 -4.71 -14.26
N LEU A 17 1.92 -3.66 -13.65
CA LEU A 17 2.60 -2.86 -12.63
C LEU A 17 2.79 -3.63 -11.32
N GLY A 18 1.76 -4.36 -10.91
CA GLY A 18 1.78 -5.23 -9.75
C GLY A 18 2.85 -6.32 -9.85
N ARG A 19 2.89 -7.00 -11.00
CA ARG A 19 3.88 -8.03 -11.31
C ARG A 19 5.30 -7.47 -11.28
N ARG A 20 5.52 -6.33 -11.95
CA ARG A 20 6.84 -5.67 -12.00
C ARG A 20 7.30 -5.22 -10.62
N TRP A 21 6.41 -4.62 -9.83
CA TRP A 21 6.75 -4.19 -8.48
C TRP A 21 7.18 -5.35 -7.58
N LEU A 22 6.43 -6.46 -7.57
CA LEU A 22 6.77 -7.61 -6.74
C LEU A 22 8.07 -8.31 -7.21
N GLN A 23 8.35 -8.29 -8.51
CA GLN A 23 9.65 -8.72 -9.06
C GLN A 23 10.80 -7.84 -8.57
N ILE A 24 10.63 -6.50 -8.59
CA ILE A 24 11.64 -5.57 -8.06
C ILE A 24 11.92 -5.85 -6.58
N GLN A 25 10.88 -6.06 -5.76
CA GLN A 25 11.08 -6.38 -4.33
C GLN A 25 11.89 -7.67 -4.14
N ARG A 26 11.63 -8.70 -4.96
CA ARG A 26 12.43 -9.93 -4.96
C ARG A 26 13.89 -9.67 -5.35
N ASP A 27 14.10 -8.90 -6.41
CA ASP A 27 15.43 -8.63 -6.96
C ASP A 27 16.26 -7.74 -6.02
N LEU A 28 15.61 -6.92 -5.20
CA LEU A 28 16.21 -6.19 -4.07
C LEU A 28 16.59 -7.09 -2.88
N GLY A 29 16.28 -8.39 -2.94
CA GLY A 29 16.69 -9.36 -1.93
C GLY A 29 15.75 -9.47 -0.73
N LEU A 30 14.48 -9.06 -0.84
CA LEU A 30 13.52 -9.31 0.24
C LEU A 30 13.40 -10.81 0.54
N ALA A 31 13.35 -11.14 1.84
CA ALA A 31 13.16 -12.52 2.28
C ALA A 31 11.82 -13.09 1.78
N GLN A 32 11.80 -14.38 1.44
CA GLN A 32 10.66 -15.04 0.82
C GLN A 32 9.36 -14.90 1.62
N ASN A 33 9.40 -15.02 2.94
CA ASN A 33 8.24 -14.87 3.82
C ASN A 33 7.66 -13.45 3.78
N ILE A 34 8.50 -12.44 3.62
CA ILE A 34 8.08 -11.04 3.47
C ILE A 34 7.49 -10.84 2.07
N LEU A 35 8.11 -11.41 1.04
CA LEU A 35 7.61 -11.35 -0.34
C LEU A 35 6.22 -12.01 -0.46
N GLU A 36 6.01 -13.15 0.20
CA GLU A 36 4.69 -13.80 0.27
C GLU A 36 3.67 -12.96 1.04
N ALA A 37 4.08 -12.34 2.14
CA ALA A 37 3.21 -11.42 2.88
C ALA A 37 2.83 -10.22 1.99
N TYR A 38 3.77 -9.67 1.24
CA TYR A 38 3.56 -8.56 0.31
C TYR A 38 2.59 -8.97 -0.80
N GLY A 39 2.83 -10.10 -1.47
CA GLY A 39 1.94 -10.63 -2.50
C GLY A 39 0.51 -10.79 -2.01
N ARG A 40 0.29 -11.39 -0.82
CA ARG A 40 -1.07 -11.54 -0.25
C ARG A 40 -1.76 -10.21 0.04
N ARG A 41 -1.03 -9.24 0.59
CA ARG A 41 -1.60 -7.92 0.92
C ARG A 41 -1.85 -7.06 -0.31
N PHE A 42 -1.00 -7.22 -1.30
CA PHE A 42 -1.12 -6.54 -2.57
C PHE A 42 -2.30 -7.10 -3.38
N GLU A 43 -2.48 -8.42 -3.40
CA GLU A 43 -3.66 -9.08 -3.98
C GLU A 43 -4.97 -8.59 -3.34
N GLU A 44 -5.01 -8.45 -2.00
CA GLU A 44 -6.17 -7.91 -1.27
C GLU A 44 -6.46 -6.44 -1.66
N TYR A 45 -5.41 -5.64 -1.88
CA TYR A 45 -5.53 -4.24 -2.30
C TYR A 45 -6.00 -4.11 -3.75
N LEU A 46 -5.45 -4.89 -4.69
CA LEU A 46 -5.91 -4.92 -6.08
C LEU A 46 -7.37 -5.37 -6.18
N GLY A 47 -7.77 -6.36 -5.36
CA GLY A 47 -9.17 -6.76 -5.26
C GLY A 47 -10.08 -5.61 -4.81
N PHE A 48 -9.63 -4.82 -3.84
CA PHE A 48 -10.36 -3.61 -3.43
C PHE A 48 -10.47 -2.57 -4.55
N LEU A 49 -9.38 -2.30 -5.28
CA LEU A 49 -9.39 -1.34 -6.39
C LEU A 49 -10.34 -1.77 -7.50
N ARG A 50 -10.31 -3.07 -7.86
CA ARG A 50 -11.25 -3.66 -8.82
C ARG A 50 -12.70 -3.52 -8.36
N ASP A 51 -13.00 -3.86 -7.11
CA ASP A 51 -14.36 -3.70 -6.55
C ASP A 51 -14.84 -2.24 -6.56
N ALA A 52 -13.90 -1.29 -6.42
CA ALA A 52 -14.16 0.14 -6.45
C ALA A 52 -14.15 0.75 -7.87
N ASN A 53 -13.84 -0.04 -8.90
CA ASN A 53 -13.62 0.40 -10.29
C ASN A 53 -12.63 1.57 -10.38
N VAL A 54 -11.50 1.44 -9.68
CA VAL A 54 -10.40 2.43 -9.66
C VAL A 54 -9.14 1.80 -10.24
N GLU A 55 -8.52 2.48 -11.20
CA GLU A 55 -7.22 2.06 -11.72
C GLU A 55 -6.11 2.30 -10.68
N PRO A 56 -5.10 1.41 -10.55
CA PRO A 56 -4.00 1.60 -9.60
C PRO A 56 -3.26 2.93 -9.74
N THR A 57 -3.18 3.46 -10.95
CA THR A 57 -2.57 4.76 -11.28
C THR A 57 -3.41 5.97 -10.84
N GLU A 58 -4.67 5.76 -10.49
CA GLU A 58 -5.61 6.80 -10.02
C GLU A 58 -5.85 6.71 -8.51
N ALA A 59 -5.24 5.73 -7.82
CA ALA A 59 -5.44 5.46 -6.41
C ALA A 59 -4.79 6.52 -5.50
N GLY A 60 -5.42 7.69 -5.41
CA GLY A 60 -5.01 8.81 -4.58
C GLY A 60 -5.40 8.67 -3.09
N GLY A 61 -5.17 9.73 -2.32
CA GLY A 61 -5.37 9.74 -0.87
C GLY A 61 -6.79 9.34 -0.42
N GLU A 62 -7.82 9.71 -1.17
CA GLU A 62 -9.21 9.35 -0.90
C GLU A 62 -9.47 7.84 -1.02
N VAL A 63 -8.88 7.21 -2.05
CA VAL A 63 -8.99 5.77 -2.30
C VAL A 63 -8.29 5.00 -1.17
N ILE A 64 -7.13 5.49 -0.72
CA ILE A 64 -6.40 4.92 0.43
C ILE A 64 -7.23 5.08 1.72
N ALA A 65 -7.86 6.23 1.95
CA ALA A 65 -8.72 6.44 3.10
C ALA A 65 -9.91 5.46 3.10
N ARG A 66 -10.54 5.24 1.94
CA ARG A 66 -11.61 4.26 1.77
C ARG A 66 -11.12 2.83 2.00
N TYR A 67 -9.92 2.49 1.53
CA TYR A 67 -9.30 1.19 1.79
C TYR A 67 -9.08 0.97 3.30
N VAL A 68 -8.56 1.97 4.01
CA VAL A 68 -8.38 1.91 5.48
C VAL A 68 -9.71 1.74 6.20
N GLN A 69 -10.76 2.43 5.77
CA GLN A 69 -12.10 2.25 6.31
C GLN A 69 -12.61 0.81 6.09
N ARG A 70 -12.42 0.23 4.89
CA ARG A 70 -12.75 -1.17 4.60
C ARG A 70 -11.99 -2.14 5.51
N LEU A 71 -10.70 -1.88 5.76
CA LEU A 71 -9.91 -2.71 6.68
C LEU A 71 -10.39 -2.63 8.13
N ARG A 72 -10.86 -1.46 8.57
CA ARG A 72 -11.43 -1.26 9.92
C ARG A 72 -12.82 -1.86 10.07
N ALA A 73 -13.62 -1.84 9.00
CA ALA A 73 -14.98 -2.37 8.98
C ALA A 73 -15.02 -3.91 8.94
N ARG A 74 -13.90 -4.58 8.63
CA ARG A 74 -13.82 -6.04 8.55
C ARG A 74 -13.64 -6.63 9.95
N PRO A 75 -14.61 -7.39 10.50
CA PRO A 75 -14.40 -8.10 11.76
C PRO A 75 -13.34 -9.19 11.56
N GLY A 76 -12.25 -9.16 12.33
CA GLY A 76 -11.37 -10.29 12.58
C GLY A 76 -10.84 -11.06 11.37
N ALA A 77 -9.96 -10.47 10.55
CA ALA A 77 -9.10 -11.26 9.66
C ALA A 77 -7.87 -11.80 10.42
N VAL A 78 -8.10 -12.57 11.49
CA VAL A 78 -7.08 -13.35 12.19
C VAL A 78 -7.03 -14.73 11.53
N ARG A 79 -6.09 -14.92 10.60
CA ARG A 79 -5.71 -16.27 10.19
C ARG A 79 -4.66 -16.76 11.20
N GLY A 80 -5.10 -17.62 12.13
CA GLY A 80 -4.20 -18.39 13.00
C GLY A 80 -4.80 -18.71 14.36
N ASN A 81 -5.44 -19.88 14.47
CA ASN A 81 -5.68 -20.67 15.69
C ASN A 81 -5.65 -19.95 17.05
N VAL A 82 -6.69 -19.17 17.39
CA VAL A 82 -6.99 -18.90 18.80
C VAL A 82 -8.50 -19.01 19.00
N THR A 83 -8.86 -19.90 19.91
CA THR A 83 -10.20 -20.21 20.38
C THR A 83 -10.87 -18.94 20.91
N GLN A 84 -12.05 -18.65 20.36
CA GLN A 84 -13.13 -17.79 20.85
C GLN A 84 -12.93 -17.11 22.22
N ILE A 85 -12.78 -15.78 22.23
CA ILE A 85 -13.24 -14.91 23.33
C ILE A 85 -13.73 -13.59 22.71
N ASP A 86 -14.89 -13.16 23.17
CA ASP A 86 -15.65 -12.00 22.71
C ASP A 86 -14.83 -10.72 22.71
N SER A 87 -14.47 -10.22 21.53
CA SER A 87 -13.99 -8.86 21.34
C SER A 87 -14.09 -8.50 19.87
N HIS A 88 -14.72 -7.36 19.59
CA HIS A 88 -14.66 -6.67 18.31
C HIS A 88 -13.21 -6.32 17.97
N SER A 89 -12.40 -7.29 17.53
CA SER A 89 -11.00 -7.04 17.23
C SER A 89 -10.92 -6.38 15.86
N THR A 90 -11.07 -5.06 15.86
CA THR A 90 -10.55 -4.20 14.82
C THR A 90 -9.05 -4.49 14.66
N LEU A 91 -8.55 -4.44 13.42
CA LEU A 91 -7.13 -4.67 13.16
C LEU A 91 -6.27 -3.77 14.08
N SER A 92 -5.26 -4.32 14.76
CA SER A 92 -4.38 -3.50 15.59
C SER A 92 -3.74 -2.38 14.75
N ASN A 93 -3.50 -1.23 15.35
CA ASN A 93 -2.87 -0.11 14.64
C ASN A 93 -1.55 -0.51 13.99
N ALA A 94 -0.74 -1.36 14.65
CA ALA A 94 0.51 -1.87 14.10
C ALA A 94 0.30 -2.72 12.83
N ALA A 95 -0.68 -3.63 12.84
CA ALA A 95 -1.01 -4.45 11.67
C ALA A 95 -1.58 -3.59 10.52
N LEU A 96 -2.32 -2.52 10.83
CA LEU A 96 -2.82 -1.58 9.83
C LEU A 96 -1.68 -0.77 9.22
N GLN A 97 -0.74 -0.28 10.03
CA GLN A 97 0.45 0.42 9.55
C GLN A 97 1.31 -0.48 8.66
N GLN A 98 1.53 -1.74 9.02
CA GLN A 98 2.26 -2.69 8.17
C GLN A 98 1.59 -2.86 6.79
N ARG A 99 0.26 -2.97 6.74
CA ARG A 99 -0.49 -3.05 5.48
C ARG A 99 -0.36 -1.76 4.66
N LEU A 100 -0.40 -0.60 5.31
CA LEU A 100 -0.25 0.69 4.65
C LEU A 100 1.15 0.92 4.11
N THR A 101 2.19 0.44 4.79
CA THR A 101 3.58 0.54 4.30
C THR A 101 3.72 -0.08 2.92
N ILE A 102 3.19 -1.28 2.73
CA ILE A 102 3.25 -2.01 1.45
C ILE A 102 2.58 -1.20 0.33
N ILE A 103 1.40 -0.65 0.61
CA ILE A 103 0.62 0.13 -0.37
C ILE A 103 1.31 1.46 -0.69
N ARG A 104 1.90 2.11 0.31
CA ARG A 104 2.68 3.35 0.10
C ARG A 104 3.89 3.08 -0.77
N LEU A 105 4.66 2.03 -0.49
CA LEU A 105 5.81 1.64 -1.32
C LEU A 105 5.42 1.34 -2.77
N PHE A 106 4.24 0.76 -2.98
CA PHE A 106 3.71 0.54 -4.34
C PHE A 106 3.31 1.86 -5.02
N ASN A 107 2.61 2.74 -4.31
CA ASN A 107 2.23 4.05 -4.86
C ASN A 107 3.45 4.93 -5.15
N ASP A 108 4.48 4.86 -4.30
CA ASP A 108 5.77 5.53 -4.52
C ASP A 108 6.44 4.98 -5.79
N PHE A 109 6.42 3.66 -6.01
CA PHE A 109 6.88 3.05 -7.26
C PHE A 109 6.11 3.57 -8.49
N ILE A 110 4.78 3.66 -8.44
CA ILE A 110 3.99 4.22 -9.56
C ILE A 110 4.35 5.69 -9.80
N LEU A 111 4.59 6.45 -8.73
CA LEU A 111 4.96 7.86 -8.81
C LEU A 111 6.37 8.05 -9.41
N GLU A 112 7.33 7.23 -9.02
CA GLU A 112 8.70 7.21 -9.56
C GLU A 112 8.71 6.88 -11.06
N GLU A 113 7.90 5.89 -11.47
CA GLU A 113 7.67 5.55 -12.88
C GLU A 113 6.85 6.63 -13.64
N ARG A 114 6.38 7.68 -12.93
CA ARG A 114 5.56 8.81 -13.45
C ARG A 114 4.22 8.39 -14.05
N LEU A 115 3.64 7.30 -13.58
CA LEU A 115 2.41 6.72 -14.13
C LEU A 115 1.14 7.15 -13.38
N CYS A 116 1.26 7.81 -12.23
CA CYS A 116 0.12 8.21 -11.40
C CYS A 116 -0.51 9.54 -11.84
N VAL A 117 -1.83 9.57 -12.03
CA VAL A 117 -2.61 10.80 -12.25
C VAL A 117 -2.90 11.41 -10.87
N ARG A 118 -1.98 12.25 -10.39
CA ARG A 118 -2.16 12.89 -9.08
C ARG A 118 -3.31 13.90 -9.17
N THR A 119 -4.46 13.60 -8.59
CA THR A 119 -5.45 14.62 -8.20
C THR A 119 -4.89 15.40 -7.01
N LEU A 120 -3.91 16.26 -7.30
CA LEU A 120 -3.69 17.40 -6.42
C LEU A 120 -4.92 18.28 -6.53
N PRO A 121 -5.56 18.71 -5.42
CA PRO A 121 -6.30 19.95 -5.51
C PRO A 121 -5.32 20.99 -6.05
N ALA A 122 -5.68 21.65 -7.14
CA ALA A 122 -4.87 22.66 -7.81
C ALA A 122 -4.69 23.90 -6.91
N SER A 123 -3.95 23.76 -5.80
CA SER A 123 -3.45 24.81 -4.91
C SER A 123 -2.80 24.15 -3.69
N PHE A 124 -1.58 23.68 -3.85
CA PHE A 124 -0.59 23.84 -2.79
C PHE A 124 0.55 24.63 -3.41
N PRO A 125 0.64 25.96 -3.17
CA PRO A 125 1.85 26.67 -3.52
C PRO A 125 2.97 26.01 -2.73
N VAL A 126 3.89 25.36 -3.45
CA VAL A 126 5.19 24.98 -2.91
C VAL A 126 5.86 26.30 -2.55
N GLN A 127 5.71 26.73 -1.30
CA GLN A 127 6.53 27.83 -0.81
C GLN A 127 7.97 27.32 -0.87
N PRO A 128 8.87 27.97 -1.62
CA PRO A 128 10.28 27.62 -1.56
C PRO A 128 10.72 27.76 -0.10
N LEU A 129 11.48 26.78 0.40
CA LEU A 129 12.06 26.83 1.74
C LEU A 129 12.66 28.23 1.93
N ARG A 130 12.02 29.05 2.77
CA ARG A 130 12.62 30.30 3.21
C ARG A 130 13.93 29.89 3.89
N ARG A 131 15.03 30.24 3.24
CA ARG A 131 16.36 30.32 3.84
C ARG A 131 16.16 30.95 5.21
N VAL A 132 16.50 30.22 6.26
CA VAL A 132 16.55 30.75 7.62
C VAL A 132 17.54 31.90 7.57
N GLU A 133 17.03 33.12 7.43
CA GLU A 133 17.85 34.31 7.60
C GLU A 133 18.24 34.34 9.07
N ALA A 134 19.55 34.35 9.30
CA ALA A 134 20.15 34.42 10.62
C ALA A 134 19.49 35.57 11.40
N PHE A 135 18.95 35.24 12.56
CA PHE A 135 18.42 36.20 13.51
C PHE A 135 19.61 37.00 14.09
N PRO A 136 19.73 38.32 13.87
CA PRO A 136 20.67 39.12 14.63
C PRO A 136 19.94 39.70 15.85
N ALA A 137 20.67 39.80 16.96
CA ALA A 137 20.82 41.02 17.76
C ALA A 137 20.99 40.71 19.24
N GLY A 138 21.86 41.49 19.87
CA GLY A 138 21.83 41.78 21.30
C GLY A 138 23.16 41.59 21.97
#